data_AF-A0A538RR08-F1
#
_entry.id   AF-A0A538RR08-F1
#
_cell.length_a   1.000
_cell.length_b   1.000
_cell.length_c   1.000
_cell.angle_alpha   90.00
_cell.angle_beta   90.00
_cell.angle_gamma   90.00
#
_symmetry.space_group_name_H-M   'P 1'
#
loop_
_entity.id
_entity.type
_entity.pdbx_description
1 polymer ?
#
loop_
_entity_poly.entity_id
_entity_poly.type
_entity_poly.pdbx_seq_one_letter_code
_entity_poly.pdbx_strand_id
1 'polypeptide(L)' 'LETDGVDRKLYIHPDECIDCGACEPECPVSAIFEQSAVPSEWIEFADLDRRWCTGDDAEKNAVRARINEIQPPVV' A
#
# COMPACT_ATOMS: atom_id res chain seq x y z
N LEU A 1 1.51 16.14 6.54
CA LEU A 1 0.22 15.47 6.84
C LEU A 1 -0.61 15.53 5.57
N GLU A 2 -0.04 14.96 4.52
CA GLU A 2 -0.49 15.12 3.14
C GLU A 2 -1.48 13.98 2.88
N THR A 3 -2.71 14.30 2.47
CA THR A 3 -3.75 13.38 1.96
C THR A 3 -4.74 12.70 2.91
N ASP A 4 -4.79 13.03 4.21
CA ASP A 4 -5.83 12.52 5.12
C ASP A 4 -7.25 12.80 4.56
N GLY A 5 -7.85 11.78 3.93
CA GLY A 5 -9.23 11.80 3.39
C GLY A 5 -9.40 11.60 1.87
N VAL A 6 -8.33 11.54 1.06
CA VAL A 6 -8.47 11.30 -0.41
C VAL A 6 -8.17 9.84 -0.78
N ASP A 7 -7.22 9.22 -0.09
CA ASP A 7 -6.81 7.84 -0.33
C ASP A 7 -7.68 6.85 0.44
N ARG A 8 -8.02 5.72 -0.18
CA ARG A 8 -8.84 4.66 0.45
C ARG A 8 -8.03 3.61 1.21
N LYS A 9 -6.70 3.68 1.15
CA LYS A 9 -5.76 2.84 1.89
C LYS A 9 -4.57 3.67 2.37
N LEU A 10 -3.82 3.11 3.30
CA LEU A 10 -2.49 3.59 3.67
C LEU A 10 -1.42 2.87 2.82
N TYR A 11 -0.23 3.44 2.78
CA TYR A 11 0.90 2.94 1.99
C TYR A 11 2.15 2.87 2.88
N ILE A 12 2.99 1.86 2.67
CA ILE A 12 4.24 1.68 3.41
C ILE A 12 5.41 2.07 2.50
N HIS A 13 6.27 2.99 2.95
CA HIS A 13 7.47 3.36 2.19
C HIS A 13 8.52 2.25 2.29
N PRO A 14 8.86 1.55 1.19
CA PRO A 14 9.73 0.38 1.26
C PRO A 14 11.17 0.74 1.67
N ASP A 15 11.68 1.90 1.24
CA ASP A 15 13.04 2.32 1.60
C ASP A 15 13.19 2.87 3.03
N GLU A 16 12.08 3.21 3.70
CA GLU A 16 12.06 3.62 5.12
C GLU A 16 11.66 2.49 6.06
N CYS A 17 10.98 1.46 5.53
CA CYS A 17 10.65 0.25 6.26
C CYS A 17 11.94 -0.47 6.66
N ILE A 18 12.03 -0.85 7.94
CA ILE A 18 13.18 -1.57 8.52
C ILE A 18 12.83 -3.03 8.86
N ASP A 19 11.75 -3.55 8.29
CA ASP A 19 11.27 -4.92 8.49
C ASP A 19 11.08 -5.32 9.96
N CYS A 20 10.60 -4.38 10.80
CA CYS A 20 10.41 -4.64 12.23
C CYS A 20 9.17 -5.49 12.55
N GLY A 21 8.24 -5.65 11.60
CA GLY A 21 7.03 -6.46 11.74
C GLY A 21 5.98 -5.92 12.72
N ALA A 22 6.15 -4.71 13.28
CA ALA A 22 5.25 -4.19 14.30
C ALA A 22 3.84 -3.86 13.77
N CYS A 23 3.72 -3.50 12.49
CA CYS A 23 2.44 -3.11 11.88
C CYS A 23 1.57 -4.30 11.46
N GLU A 24 2.17 -5.45 11.15
CA GLU A 24 1.49 -6.66 10.68
C GLU A 24 0.41 -7.16 11.67
N PRO A 25 0.71 -7.43 12.95
CA PRO A 25 -0.28 -7.94 13.90
C PRO A 25 -1.31 -6.89 14.34
N GLU A 26 -1.02 -5.60 14.16
CA GLU A 26 -1.89 -4.50 14.55
C GLU A 26 -2.97 -4.20 13.50
N CYS A 27 -2.81 -4.69 12.27
CA CYS A 27 -3.79 -4.48 11.21
C CYS A 27 -5.03 -5.35 11.47
N PRO A 28 -6.21 -4.77 11.77
CA PRO A 28 -7.40 -5.53 12.17
C PRO A 28 -7.96 -6.44 11.05
N VAL A 29 -7.55 -6.19 9.81
CA VAL A 29 -7.97 -6.94 8.62
C VAL A 29 -6.82 -7.71 7.97
N SER A 30 -5.65 -7.78 8.61
CA SER A 30 -4.48 -8.52 8.12
C SER A 30 -4.08 -8.17 6.68
N ALA A 31 -4.05 -6.87 6.35
CA ALA A 31 -3.74 -6.37 5.01
C ALA A 31 -2.24 -6.12 4.76
N ILE A 32 -1.39 -6.25 5.79
CA ILE A 32 0.04 -5.98 5.72
C ILE A 32 0.78 -7.31 5.64
N PHE A 33 1.71 -7.43 4.69
CA PHE A 33 2.55 -8.60 4.47
C PHE A 33 4.02 -8.18 4.41
N GLU A 34 4.90 -9.04 4.86
CA GLU A 34 6.32 -8.95 4.51
C GLU A 34 6.48 -9.08 2.98
N GLN A 35 7.48 -8.41 2.41
CA GLN A 35 7.62 -8.25 0.97
C GLN A 35 7.70 -9.58 0.20
N SER A 36 8.34 -10.60 0.76
CA SER A 36 8.40 -11.95 0.17
C SER A 36 7.15 -12.80 0.43
N ALA A 37 6.32 -12.41 1.39
CA ALA A 37 5.09 -13.10 1.79
C ALA A 37 3.82 -12.56 1.11
N VAL A 38 3.92 -11.54 0.25
CA VAL A 38 2.78 -10.98 -0.49
C VAL A 38 2.17 -12.07 -1.40
N PRO A 39 0.87 -12.38 -1.27
CA PRO A 39 0.19 -13.31 -2.17
C PRO A 39 0.29 -12.89 -3.63
N SER A 40 0.39 -13.85 -4.55
CA SER A 40 0.57 -13.57 -5.98
C SER A 40 -0.51 -12.69 -6.59
N GLU A 41 -1.74 -12.78 -6.07
CA GLU A 41 -2.88 -11.97 -6.48
C GLU A 41 -2.75 -10.50 -6.08
N TRP A 42 -1.90 -10.20 -5.09
CA TRP A 42 -1.72 -8.86 -4.51
C TRP A 42 -0.32 -8.27 -4.73
N ILE A 43 0.51 -8.93 -5.54
CA ILE A 43 1.86 -8.45 -5.87
C ILE A 43 1.84 -7.03 -6.43
N GLU A 44 0.80 -6.64 -7.19
CA GLU A 44 0.66 -5.29 -7.72
C GLU A 44 0.63 -4.21 -6.62
N PHE A 45 0.08 -4.51 -5.44
CA PHE A 45 -0.01 -3.54 -4.34
C PHE A 45 1.38 -3.14 -3.80
N ALA A 46 2.36 -4.04 -3.85
CA ALA A 46 3.72 -3.74 -3.42
C ALA A 46 4.40 -2.69 -4.33
N ASP A 47 4.15 -2.74 -5.63
CA ASP A 47 4.62 -1.72 -6.58
C ASP A 47 3.90 -0.39 -6.37
N LEU A 48 2.58 -0.42 -6.14
CA LEU A 48 1.78 0.76 -5.90
C LEU A 48 2.19 1.49 -4.61
N ASP A 49 2.59 0.78 -3.56
CA ASP A 49 3.14 1.36 -2.32
C ASP A 49 4.40 2.16 -2.59
N ARG A 50 5.36 1.56 -3.32
CA ARG A 50 6.59 2.25 -3.72
C ARG A 50 6.26 3.52 -4.52
N ARG A 51 5.44 3.38 -5.57
CA ARG A 51 5.11 4.49 -6.49
C ARG A 51 4.38 5.62 -5.77
N TRP A 52 3.50 5.30 -4.83
CA TRP A 52 2.85 6.32 -4.01
C TRP A 52 3.85 7.11 -3.17
N CYS A 53 4.78 6.41 -2.53
CA CYS A 53 5.75 7.01 -1.62
C CYS A 53 6.86 7.81 -2.32
N THR A 54 7.33 7.36 -3.49
CA THR A 54 8.44 7.99 -4.22
C THR A 54 7.99 8.88 -5.39
N GLY A 55 6.70 8.84 -5.75
CA GLY A 55 6.13 9.54 -6.90
C GLY A 55 5.82 11.02 -6.65
N ASP A 56 5.71 11.77 -7.74
CA ASP A 56 5.14 13.12 -7.72
C ASP A 56 3.60 13.09 -7.60
N ASP A 57 2.95 14.26 -7.60
CA ASP A 57 1.51 14.35 -7.48
C ASP A 57 0.74 13.67 -8.63
N ALA A 58 1.33 13.59 -9.83
CA ALA A 58 0.71 12.93 -10.97
C ALA A 58 0.78 11.40 -10.81
N GLU A 59 1.93 10.87 -10.40
CA GLU A 59 2.14 9.46 -10.07
C GLU A 59 1.20 9.03 -8.94
N LYS A 60 1.14 9.83 -7.86
CA LYS A 60 0.20 9.63 -6.75
C LYS A 60 -1.24 9.54 -7.25
N ASN A 61 -1.69 10.49 -8.07
CA ASN A 61 -3.04 10.44 -8.64
C ASN A 61 -3.29 9.19 -9.50
N ALA A 62 -2.29 8.71 -10.25
CA ALA A 62 -2.39 7.48 -11.02
C ALA A 62 -2.49 6.23 -10.13
N VAL A 63 -1.68 6.15 -9.07
CA VAL A 63 -1.77 5.08 -8.07
C VAL A 63 -3.13 5.05 -7.41
N ARG A 64 -3.66 6.22 -7.01
CA ARG A 64 -5.00 6.33 -6.41
C ARG A 64 -6.08 5.83 -7.36
N ALA A 65 -6.02 6.20 -8.64
CA ALA A 65 -6.97 5.71 -9.65
C ALA A 65 -6.89 4.18 -9.74
N ARG A 66 -5.68 3.63 -9.81
CA ARG A 66 -5.48 2.18 -9.90
C ARG A 66 -6.02 1.43 -8.68
N ILE A 67 -5.70 1.89 -7.47
CA ILE A 67 -6.22 1.31 -6.22
C ILE A 67 -7.75 1.33 -6.18
N ASN A 68 -8.39 2.34 -6.78
CA ASN A 68 -9.85 2.40 -6.83
C ASN A 68 -10.47 1.37 -7.79
N GLU A 69 -9.73 0.92 -8.79
CA GLU A 69 -10.15 -0.13 -9.73
C GLU A 69 -9.92 -1.53 -9.16
N ILE A 70 -8.76 -1.79 -8.56
CA ILE A 70 -8.33 -3.14 -8.16
C ILE A 70 -8.73 -3.52 -6.74
N GLN A 71 -9.79 -2.90 -6.21
CA GLN A 71 -10.22 -3.05 -4.82
C GLN A 71 -10.01 -4.50 -4.33
N PRO A 72 -9.27 -4.71 -3.23
CA PRO A 72 -9.09 -6.07 -2.73
C PRO A 72 -10.46 -6.68 -2.46
N PRO A 73 -10.64 -7.99 -2.71
CA PRO A 73 -11.91 -8.66 -2.46
C PRO A 73 -12.32 -8.39 -1.01
N VAL A 74 -13.61 -8.09 -0.81
CA VAL A 74 -14.15 -7.86 0.52
C VAL A 74 -13.98 -9.16 1.31
N VAL A 75 -13.04 -9.17 2.26
CA VAL A 75 -12.93 -10.22 3.28
C VAL A 75 -14.06 -10.12 4.28
#